data_AF-A0AAU4FVU7-F1
#
_entry.id   AF-A0AAU4FVU7-F1
#
_cell.length_a   1.000
_cell.length_b   1.000
_cell.length_c   1.000
_cell.angle_alpha   90.00
_cell.angle_beta   90.00
_cell.angle_gamma   90.00
#
_symmetry.space_group_name_H-M   'P 1'
#
loop_
_entity.id
_entity.type
_entity.pdbx_description
1 polymer ?
#
loop_
_entity_poly.entity_id
_entity_poly.type
_entity_poly.pdbx_seq_one_letter_code
_entity_poly.pdbx_strand_id
1 'polypeptide(L)' 'MSVAGESGGRAQQMRAKAEEMKQAAERATDPQERQRLTEKARKLQEQSEQQKSHMRNEDMDTLM' A
#
# COMPACT_ATOMS: atom_id res chain seq x y z
N MET A 1 2.62 -22.38 8.97
CA MET A 1 2.53 -21.04 9.61
C MET A 1 1.81 -20.14 8.62
N SER A 2 0.70 -19.54 9.04
CA SER A 2 -0.31 -18.96 8.13
C SER A 2 0.14 -17.65 7.48
N VAL A 3 0.08 -17.60 6.15
CA VAL A 3 0.36 -16.43 5.28
C VAL A 3 -0.49 -15.20 5.63
N ALA A 4 -1.56 -15.37 6.44
CA ALA A 4 -2.38 -14.29 6.98
C ALA A 4 -1.60 -13.30 7.89
N GLY A 5 -0.50 -13.73 8.53
CA GLY A 5 0.38 -12.83 9.29
C GLY A 5 1.32 -11.99 8.40
N GLU A 6 1.81 -12.56 7.31
CA GLU A 6 2.71 -11.90 6.35
C GLU A 6 1.99 -10.91 5.42
N SER A 7 0.80 -11.27 4.93
CA SER A 7 -0.03 -10.39 4.09
C SER A 7 -0.63 -9.22 4.90
N GLY A 8 -0.89 -9.43 6.19
CA GLY A 8 -1.29 -8.36 7.13
C GLY A 8 -0.14 -7.38 7.39
N GLY A 9 1.04 -7.89 7.72
CA GLY A 9 2.23 -7.09 7.99
C GLY A 9 2.71 -6.27 6.79
N ARG A 10 2.67 -6.83 5.57
CA ARG A 10 3.06 -6.13 4.35
C ARG A 10 2.11 -4.99 4.01
N ALA A 11 0.80 -5.22 4.09
CA ALA A 11 -0.19 -4.16 3.85
C ALA A 11 -0.17 -3.07 4.93
N GLN A 12 0.12 -3.44 6.18
CA GLN A 12 0.27 -2.49 7.28
C GLN A 12 1.54 -1.64 7.12
N GLN A 13 2.65 -2.23 6.68
CA GLN A 13 3.86 -1.49 6.32
C GLN A 13 3.62 -0.54 5.13
N MET A 14 2.88 -0.97 4.11
CA MET A 14 2.53 -0.11 2.98
C MET A 14 1.62 1.05 3.39
N ARG A 15 0.65 0.82 4.30
CA ARG A 15 -0.15 1.91 4.90
C ARG A 15 0.72 2.88 5.69
N ALA A 16 1.59 2.39 6.57
CA ALA A 16 2.48 3.24 7.36
C ALA A 16 3.38 4.12 6.47
N LYS A 17 3.91 3.54 5.38
CA LYS A 17 4.72 4.27 4.42
C LYS A 17 3.92 5.31 3.61
N ALA A 18 2.66 5.03 3.32
CA ALA A 18 1.76 6.01 2.69
C ALA A 18 1.43 7.17 3.65
N GLU A 19 1.23 6.89 4.94
CA GLU A 19 1.02 7.93 5.95
C GLU A 19 2.26 8.82 6.14
N GLU A 20 3.45 8.21 6.18
CA GLU A 20 4.71 8.97 6.25
C GLU A 20 4.89 9.90 5.04
N MET A 21 4.57 9.42 3.82
CA MET A 21 4.59 10.25 2.62
C MET A 21 3.56 11.39 2.67
N LYS A 22 2.36 11.16 3.23
CA LYS A 22 1.37 12.22 3.44
C LYS A 22 1.86 13.26 4.44
N GLN A 23 2.43 12.83 5.57
CA GLN A 23 2.98 13.76 6.57
C GLN A 23 4.16 14.56 6.00
N ALA A 24 5.00 13.94 5.17
CA ALA A 24 6.04 14.65 4.43
C ALA A 24 5.43 15.64 3.44
N ALA A 25 4.33 15.30 2.77
CA ALA A 25 3.61 16.19 1.88
C ALA A 25 3.02 17.40 2.62
N GLU A 26 2.48 17.20 3.82
CA GLU A 26 1.93 18.27 4.66
C GLU A 26 3.01 19.23 5.16
N ARG A 27 4.22 18.73 5.40
CA ARG A 27 5.40 19.54 5.75
C ARG A 27 6.08 20.16 4.54
N ALA A 28 5.81 19.66 3.35
CA ALA A 28 6.35 20.23 2.11
C ALA A 28 5.68 21.59 1.85
N THR A 29 6.50 22.64 1.86
CA THR A 29 6.08 24.00 1.49
C THR A 29 5.87 24.16 -0.01
N ASP A 30 6.40 23.24 -0.82
CA ASP A 30 6.27 23.28 -2.26
C ASP A 30 5.00 22.56 -2.73
N PRO A 31 4.09 23.25 -3.45
CA PRO A 31 2.81 22.68 -3.86
C PRO A 31 2.98 21.54 -4.87
N GLN A 32 4.09 21.50 -5.60
CA GLN A 32 4.38 20.45 -6.57
C GLN A 32 4.93 19.20 -5.87
N GLU A 33 5.80 19.40 -4.87
CA GLU A 33 6.32 18.33 -4.00
C GLU A 33 5.19 17.67 -3.19
N ARG A 34 4.30 18.48 -2.59
CA ARG A 34 3.12 18.00 -1.86
C ARG A 34 2.23 17.12 -2.74
N GLN A 35 1.97 17.54 -3.98
CA GLN A 35 1.17 16.76 -4.91
C GLN A 35 1.85 15.43 -5.25
N ARG A 36 3.15 15.46 -5.58
CA ARG A 36 3.90 14.22 -5.86
C ARG A 36 3.88 13.24 -4.70
N LEU A 37 4.12 13.72 -3.47
CA LEU A 37 4.12 12.87 -2.28
C LEU A 37 2.73 12.29 -1.98
N THR A 38 1.68 13.10 -2.14
CA THR A 38 0.28 12.66 -1.97
C THR A 38 -0.11 11.61 -3.00
N GLU A 39 0.22 11.84 -4.28
CA GLU A 39 -0.05 10.86 -5.35
C GLU A 39 0.71 9.55 -5.13
N LYS A 40 1.99 9.64 -4.70
CA LYS A 40 2.82 8.47 -4.42
C LYS A 40 2.28 7.65 -3.26
N ALA A 41 1.82 8.32 -2.19
CA ALA A 41 1.14 7.69 -1.06
C ALA A 41 -0.13 6.96 -1.52
N ARG A 42 -0.95 7.61 -2.36
CA ARG A 42 -2.20 7.05 -2.86
C ARG A 42 -1.95 5.81 -3.74
N LYS A 43 -0.97 5.88 -4.65
CA LYS A 43 -0.56 4.75 -5.50
C LYS A 43 -0.06 3.57 -4.69
N LEU A 44 0.72 3.82 -3.63
CA LEU A 44 1.24 2.78 -2.75
C LEU A 44 0.11 2.04 -2.02
N GLN A 45 -0.90 2.77 -1.57
CA GLN A 45 -2.07 2.19 -0.91
C GLN A 45 -2.88 1.31 -1.89
N GLU A 46 -3.11 1.82 -3.11
CA GLU A 46 -3.83 1.09 -4.15
C GLU A 46 -3.09 -0.19 -4.58
N GLN A 47 -1.76 -0.14 -4.70
CA GLN A 47 -0.95 -1.33 -4.96
C GLN A 47 -1.00 -2.34 -3.81
N SER A 48 -1.07 -1.89 -2.55
CA SER A 48 -1.23 -2.77 -1.40
C SER A 48 -2.56 -3.51 -1.43
N GLU A 49 -3.63 -2.86 -1.89
CA GLU A 49 -4.96 -3.47 -2.01
C GLU A 49 -5.02 -4.43 -3.20
N GLN A 50 -4.43 -4.06 -4.35
CA GLN A 50 -4.34 -4.94 -5.51
C GLN A 50 -3.48 -6.20 -5.26
N GLN A 51 -2.35 -6.09 -4.55
CA GLN A 51 -1.55 -7.26 -4.16
C GLN A 51 -2.28 -8.18 -3.18
N LYS A 52 -3.09 -7.62 -2.27
CA LYS A 52 -3.99 -8.41 -1.41
C LYS A 52 -5.06 -9.16 -2.22
N SER A 53 -5.55 -8.57 -3.32
CA SER A 53 -6.56 -9.19 -4.17
C SER A 53 -5.99 -10.25 -5.12
N HIS A 54 -4.78 -10.07 -5.66
CA HIS A 54 -4.12 -11.10 -6.49
C HIS A 54 -3.77 -12.35 -5.68
N MET A 55 -3.20 -12.20 -4.47
CA MET A 55 -2.94 -13.34 -3.59
C MET A 55 -4.22 -14.04 -3.07
N ARG A 56 -5.41 -13.45 -3.22
CA ARG A 56 -6.68 -14.08 -2.81
C ARG A 56 -7.34 -14.90 -3.93
N ASN A 57 -6.97 -14.66 -5.19
CA ASN A 57 -7.53 -15.37 -6.34
C ASN A 57 -6.67 -16.56 -6.81
N GLU A 58 -5.35 -16.55 -6.58
CA GLU A 58 -4.46 -17.63 -7.05
C GLU A 58 -4.56 -18.93 -6.22
N ASP A 59 -5.07 -18.87 -4.98
CA ASP A 59 -5.33 -20.05 -4.15
C ASP A 59 -6.65 -20.78 -4.50
N MET A 60 -7.54 -20.19 -5.31
CA MET A 60 -8.82 -20.83 -5.70
C MET A 60 -8.82 -21.43 -7.11
N ASP A 61 -7.88 -21.05 -7.98
CA ASP A 61 -7.78 -21.60 -9.35
C ASP A 61 -6.96 -22.92 -9.40
N THR A 62 -6.22 -23.26 -8.33
CA THR A 62 -5.42 -24.51 -8.25
C THR A 62 -6.18 -25.68 -7.59
N LEU A 63 -7.47 -25.51 -7.28
CA LEU A 63 -8.31 -26.54 -6.62
C LEU A 63 -9.58 -26.93 -7.40
N MET A 64 -9.57 -26.82 -8.73
CA MET A 64 -10.54 -27.48 -9.62
C MET A 64 -9.86 -28.42 -10.60
#